data_AF-A0A1H1RH83-F1
#
_entry.id   AF-A0A1H1RH83-F1
#
_cell.length_a   1.000
_cell.length_b   1.000
_cell.length_c   1.000
_cell.angle_alpha   90.00
_cell.angle_beta   90.00
_cell.angle_gamma   90.00
#
_symmetry.space_group_name_H-M   'P 1'
#
loop_
_entity.id
_entity.type
_entity.pdbx_description
1 polymer ?
#
loop_
_entity_poly.entity_id
_entity_poly.type
_entity_poly.pdbx_seq_one_letter_code
_entity_poly.pdbx_strand_id
1 'polypeptide(L)'
;MAKIEVSQVAEILKKHKLDPSILREIVEEMNEITSPAADEDIKPPAPKKQFVILLSDMEGKLPKKDLTGWVVQIAEDASPYSTTDRVFKGAYDFNASKKGRLLPVKSVGEALESASAKYFRESELWVKTKLPVAVVVTDNVLPKDEFKMEKVDRRRKDA
;
A
#
# COMPACT_ATOMS: atom_id res chain seq x y z
N MET A 1 -16.25 -9.40 14.06
CA MET A 1 -16.76 -9.98 15.33
C MET A 1 -16.19 -9.16 16.48
N ALA A 2 -17.01 -8.78 17.46
CA ALA A 2 -16.54 -8.05 18.63
C ALA A 2 -15.67 -8.97 19.49
N LYS A 3 -14.46 -8.53 19.86
CA LYS A 3 -13.60 -9.25 20.81
C LYS A 3 -14.13 -8.98 22.21
N ILE A 4 -14.49 -10.04 22.93
CA ILE A 4 -14.89 -9.97 24.34
C ILE A 4 -13.67 -10.29 25.18
N GLU A 5 -13.36 -9.46 26.18
CA GLU A 5 -12.24 -9.70 27.08
C GLU A 5 -12.63 -10.67 28.21
N VAL A 6 -11.73 -11.57 28.58
CA VAL A 6 -11.94 -12.55 29.67
C VAL A 6 -12.28 -11.86 31.01
N SER A 7 -11.75 -10.65 31.22
CA SER A 7 -12.07 -9.76 32.35
C SER A 7 -13.57 -9.40 32.42
N GLN A 8 -14.20 -9.09 31.28
CA GLN A 8 -15.61 -8.74 31.18
C GLN A 8 -16.51 -9.95 31.50
N VAL A 9 -16.10 -11.13 31.05
CA VAL A 9 -16.81 -12.38 31.36
C VAL A 9 -16.72 -12.71 32.85
N ALA A 10 -15.55 -12.54 33.46
CA ALA A 10 -15.35 -12.74 34.90
C ALA A 10 -16.21 -11.79 35.77
N GLU A 11 -16.42 -10.54 35.35
CA GLU A 11 -17.30 -9.60 36.06
C GLU A 11 -18.78 -9.97 35.97
N ILE A 12 -19.23 -10.46 34.81
CA ILE A 12 -20.62 -10.92 34.62
C ILE A 12 -20.87 -12.16 35.49
N LEU A 13 -19.94 -13.12 35.51
CA LEU A 13 -20.07 -14.33 36.31
C LEU A 13 -20.08 -14.04 37.82
N LYS A 14 -19.31 -13.05 38.30
CA LYS A 14 -19.36 -12.59 39.70
C LYS A 14 -20.72 -12.02 40.09
N LYS A 15 -21.41 -11.30 39.19
CA LYS A 15 -22.74 -10.71 39.46
C LYS A 15 -23.82 -11.77 39.68
N HIS A 16 -23.65 -12.97 39.14
CA HIS A 16 -24.58 -14.09 39.29
C HIS A 16 -24.34 -14.95 40.55
N LYS A 17 -23.43 -14.55 41.45
CA LYS A 17 -23.13 -15.24 42.72
C LYS A 17 -22.75 -16.72 42.54
N LEU A 18 -22.01 -17.04 41.48
CA LEU A 18 -21.41 -18.36 41.31
C LEU A 18 -20.39 -18.64 42.42
N ASP A 19 -20.24 -19.91 42.77
CA ASP A 19 -19.28 -20.34 43.79
C ASP A 19 -17.85 -19.92 43.37
N PRO A 20 -17.05 -19.33 44.27
CA PRO A 20 -15.68 -18.91 43.98
C PRO A 20 -14.78 -20.01 43.39
N SER A 21 -15.05 -21.28 43.68
CA SER A 21 -14.32 -22.41 43.11
C SER A 21 -14.60 -22.59 41.63
N ILE A 22 -15.89 -22.59 41.25
CA ILE A 22 -16.35 -22.76 39.87
C ILE A 22 -15.93 -21.56 39.01
N LEU A 23 -15.94 -20.36 39.58
CA LEU A 23 -15.47 -19.15 38.91
C LEU A 23 -13.99 -19.21 38.51
N ARG A 24 -13.14 -19.79 39.37
CA ARG A 24 -11.70 -19.92 39.07
C ARG A 24 -11.48 -20.94 37.96
N GLU A 25 -12.14 -22.09 38.04
CA GLU A 25 -12.05 -23.15 37.04
C GLU A 25 -12.46 -22.65 35.64
N ILE A 26 -13.59 -21.93 35.52
CA ILE A 26 -14.06 -21.36 34.25
C ILE A 26 -13.08 -20.29 33.72
N VAL A 27 -12.55 -19.43 34.59
CA VAL A 27 -11.59 -18.38 34.16
C VAL A 27 -10.26 -18.98 33.72
N GLU A 28 -9.83 -20.06 34.37
CA GLU A 28 -8.59 -20.79 34.03
C GLU A 28 -8.74 -21.53 32.70
N GLU A 29 -9.84 -22.25 32.50
CA GLU A 29 -10.17 -22.91 31.22
C GLU A 29 -10.32 -21.88 30.08
N MET A 30 -10.96 -20.73 30.34
CA MET A 30 -11.01 -19.63 29.38
C MET A 30 -9.64 -19.06 29.06
N ASN A 31 -8.75 -18.93 30.05
CA ASN A 31 -7.37 -18.46 29.84
C ASN A 31 -6.51 -19.48 29.11
N GLU A 32 -6.76 -20.78 29.25
CA GLU A 32 -6.10 -21.83 28.46
C GLU A 32 -6.56 -21.79 27.00
N ILE A 33 -7.86 -21.61 26.74
CA ILE A 33 -8.42 -21.53 25.38
C ILE A 33 -8.04 -20.21 24.68
N THR A 34 -7.92 -19.12 25.45
CA THR A 34 -7.52 -17.79 24.93
C THR A 34 -6.03 -17.52 25.00
N SER A 35 -5.25 -18.40 25.65
CA SER A 35 -3.81 -18.37 25.55
C SER A 35 -3.45 -18.59 24.08
N PRO A 36 -2.81 -17.62 23.43
CA PRO A 36 -2.37 -17.82 22.06
C PRO A 36 -1.42 -19.00 22.09
N ALA A 37 -1.78 -20.10 21.42
CA ALA A 37 -0.84 -21.19 21.16
C ALA A 37 0.45 -20.54 20.62
N ALA A 38 1.53 -20.66 21.38
CA ALA A 38 2.75 -19.87 21.20
C ALA A 38 3.48 -20.13 19.86
N ASP A 39 2.94 -21.02 19.03
CA ASP A 39 3.54 -21.46 17.77
C ASP A 39 2.84 -20.96 16.49
N GLU A 40 1.66 -20.31 16.56
CA GLU A 40 0.95 -19.90 15.33
C GLU A 40 1.26 -18.47 14.83
N ASP A 41 1.94 -17.63 15.61
CA ASP A 41 2.07 -16.19 15.30
C ASP A 41 3.47 -15.65 14.98
N ILE A 42 4.50 -16.51 14.85
CA ILE A 42 5.74 -16.10 14.16
C ILE A 42 5.54 -16.22 12.65
N LYS A 43 4.55 -15.51 12.10
CA LYS A 43 4.50 -15.29 10.66
C LYS A 43 5.77 -14.50 10.31
N PRO A 44 6.61 -14.98 9.37
CA PRO A 44 7.76 -14.21 8.91
C PRO A 44 7.27 -12.82 8.49
N PRO A 45 8.01 -11.74 8.82
CA PRO A 45 7.56 -10.38 8.59
C PRO A 45 7.13 -10.26 7.13
N ALA A 46 5.88 -9.81 6.92
CA ALA A 46 5.29 -9.77 5.60
C ALA A 46 6.25 -9.03 4.65
N PRO A 47 6.62 -9.64 3.50
CA PRO A 47 7.59 -9.05 2.60
C PRO A 47 7.13 -7.66 2.18
N LYS A 48 8.06 -6.70 2.20
CA LYS A 48 7.77 -5.33 1.75
C LYS A 48 7.35 -5.39 0.28
N LYS A 49 6.12 -4.99 0.01
CA LYS A 49 5.56 -4.93 -1.35
C LYS A 49 6.09 -3.69 -2.05
N GLN A 50 6.36 -3.80 -3.35
CA GLN A 50 6.71 -2.68 -4.22
C GLN A 50 5.60 -2.42 -5.23
N PHE A 51 5.46 -1.17 -5.66
CA PHE A 51 4.60 -0.79 -6.78
C PHE A 51 5.38 -0.94 -8.09
N VAL A 52 4.73 -1.43 -9.14
CA VAL A 52 5.25 -1.54 -10.51
C VAL A 52 4.12 -1.17 -11.45
N ILE A 53 4.41 -0.46 -12.54
CA ILE A 53 3.43 -0.19 -13.59
C ILE A 53 3.58 -1.26 -14.66
N LEU A 54 2.53 -2.04 -14.92
CA LEU A 54 2.50 -3.00 -16.02
C LEU A 54 1.76 -2.36 -17.21
N LEU A 55 2.43 -2.22 -18.35
CA LEU A 55 1.86 -1.68 -19.58
C LEU A 55 1.76 -2.78 -20.64
N SER A 56 0.62 -2.86 -21.31
CA SER A 56 0.49 -3.66 -22.52
C SER A 56 0.99 -2.84 -23.70
N ASP A 57 2.06 -3.31 -24.35
CA ASP A 57 2.62 -2.70 -25.57
C ASP A 57 2.64 -3.70 -26.72
N MET A 58 1.43 -4.07 -27.18
CA MET A 58 1.25 -5.06 -28.24
C MET A 58 1.86 -4.63 -29.57
N GLU A 59 1.95 -3.31 -29.81
CA GLU A 59 2.44 -2.73 -31.06
C GLU A 59 3.93 -2.32 -30.99
N GLY A 60 4.60 -2.55 -29.85
CA GLY A 60 6.02 -2.23 -29.68
C GLY A 60 6.34 -0.74 -29.83
N LYS A 61 5.41 0.13 -29.45
CA LYS A 61 5.53 1.59 -29.58
C LYS A 61 6.42 2.19 -28.51
N LEU A 62 6.60 1.51 -27.37
CA LEU A 62 7.42 2.02 -26.29
C LEU A 62 8.91 1.84 -26.60
N PRO A 63 9.75 2.80 -26.16
CA PRO A 63 11.19 2.70 -26.35
C PRO A 63 11.74 1.47 -25.61
N LYS A 64 12.76 0.82 -26.18
CA LYS A 64 13.50 -0.30 -25.57
C LYS A 64 14.41 0.11 -24.41
N LYS A 65 14.10 1.22 -23.74
CA LYS A 65 14.88 1.77 -22.61
C LYS A 65 14.11 1.54 -21.31
N ASP A 66 14.82 1.54 -20.20
CA ASP A 66 14.19 1.50 -18.88
C ASP A 66 13.31 2.73 -18.68
N LEU A 67 12.01 2.48 -18.50
CA LEU A 67 11.01 3.51 -18.22
C LEU A 67 10.64 3.47 -16.74
N THR A 68 10.47 4.66 -16.18
CA THR A 68 9.96 4.84 -14.82
C THR A 68 8.83 5.86 -14.82
N GLY A 69 7.93 5.76 -13.85
CA GLY A 69 6.77 6.65 -13.76
C GLY A 69 6.16 6.69 -12.36
N TRP A 70 5.19 7.56 -12.14
CA TRP A 70 4.48 7.66 -10.87
C TRP A 70 3.07 7.12 -11.00
N VAL A 71 2.56 6.49 -9.94
CA VAL A 71 1.17 6.08 -9.84
C VAL A 71 0.38 7.21 -9.19
N VAL A 72 -0.60 7.71 -9.92
CA VAL A 72 -1.52 8.77 -9.47
C VAL A 72 -2.96 8.33 -9.72
N GLN A 73 -3.90 8.92 -8.99
CA GLN A 73 -5.33 8.78 -9.23
C GLN A 73 -5.94 10.14 -9.51
N ILE A 74 -6.97 10.14 -10.34
CA ILE A 74 -7.87 11.26 -10.64
C ILE A 74 -9.31 10.77 -10.45
N ALA A 75 -10.29 11.68 -10.49
CA ALA A 75 -11.70 11.29 -10.50
C ALA A 75 -12.04 10.44 -11.74
N GLU A 76 -12.99 9.52 -11.62
CA GLU A 76 -13.33 8.57 -12.69
C GLU A 76 -13.92 9.24 -13.94
N ASP A 77 -14.58 10.38 -13.76
CA ASP A 77 -15.16 11.23 -14.81
C ASP A 77 -14.12 12.20 -15.41
N ALA A 78 -12.95 12.34 -14.80
CA ALA A 78 -11.89 13.19 -15.30
C ALA A 78 -11.12 12.55 -16.47
N SER A 79 -10.79 13.37 -17.47
CA SER A 79 -9.94 12.92 -18.58
C SER A 79 -8.53 12.55 -18.09
N PRO A 80 -8.00 11.35 -18.42
CA PRO A 80 -6.62 10.96 -18.10
C PRO A 80 -5.57 11.93 -18.68
N TYR A 81 -5.87 12.59 -19.80
CA TYR A 81 -4.98 13.55 -20.43
C TYR A 81 -4.80 14.83 -19.61
N SER A 82 -5.70 15.11 -18.67
CA SER A 82 -5.57 16.26 -17.74
C SER A 82 -4.59 16.02 -16.60
N THR A 83 -4.05 14.80 -16.45
CA THR A 83 -3.22 14.42 -15.30
C THR A 83 -2.00 15.33 -15.14
N THR A 84 -1.30 15.66 -16.24
CA THR A 84 -0.13 16.54 -16.18
C THR A 84 -0.49 17.95 -15.74
N ASP A 85 -1.61 18.49 -16.23
CA ASP A 85 -2.07 19.83 -15.86
C ASP A 85 -2.42 19.90 -14.38
N ARG A 86 -3.03 18.85 -13.83
CA ARG A 86 -3.34 18.73 -12.39
C ARG A 86 -2.08 18.68 -11.54
N VAL A 87 -1.04 17.99 -12.01
CA VAL A 87 0.28 17.98 -11.35
C VAL A 87 0.90 19.37 -11.38
N PHE A 88 0.89 20.05 -12.54
CA PHE A 88 1.46 21.37 -12.69
C PHE A 88 0.77 22.38 -11.78
N LYS A 89 -0.56 22.37 -11.75
CA LYS A 89 -1.35 23.22 -10.85
C LYS A 89 -0.94 23.01 -9.39
N GLY A 90 -0.90 21.77 -8.91
CA GLY A 90 -0.50 21.46 -7.54
C GLY A 90 0.96 21.88 -7.22
N ALA A 91 1.87 21.77 -8.20
CA ALA A 91 3.25 22.22 -8.06
C ALA A 91 3.35 23.76 -7.96
N TYR A 92 2.59 24.49 -8.78
CA TYR A 92 2.55 25.95 -8.75
C TYR A 92 1.92 26.47 -7.45
N ASP A 93 0.83 25.85 -6.99
CA ASP A 93 0.18 26.19 -5.74
C ASP A 93 1.11 25.94 -4.54
N PHE A 94 1.87 24.83 -4.57
CA PHE A 94 2.92 24.57 -3.59
C PHE A 94 3.99 25.69 -3.61
N ASN A 95 4.50 26.05 -4.79
CA ASN A 95 5.53 27.08 -4.95
C ASN A 95 5.06 28.47 -4.50
N ALA A 96 3.76 28.76 -4.60
CA ALA A 96 3.18 30.01 -4.09
C ALA A 96 3.11 30.07 -2.55
N SER A 97 3.17 28.92 -1.87
CA SER A 97 3.09 28.84 -0.40
C SER A 97 4.34 29.36 0.31
N LYS A 98 4.24 29.66 1.62
CA LYS A 98 5.40 30.11 2.42
C LYS A 98 6.59 29.15 2.35
N LYS A 99 6.33 27.83 2.35
CA LYS A 99 7.38 26.80 2.26
C LYS A 99 7.94 26.70 0.85
N GLY A 100 7.07 26.66 -0.16
CA GLY A 100 7.50 26.56 -1.56
C GLY A 100 8.26 27.80 -2.04
N ARG A 101 7.96 28.99 -1.53
CA ARG A 101 8.76 30.20 -1.84
C ARG A 101 10.20 30.13 -1.31
N LEU A 102 10.43 29.41 -0.21
CA LEU A 102 11.77 29.18 0.33
C LEU A 102 12.48 28.03 -0.40
N LEU A 103 11.74 26.97 -0.74
CA LEU A 103 12.24 25.77 -1.40
C LEU A 103 11.29 25.36 -2.54
N PRO A 104 11.38 26.02 -3.71
CA PRO A 104 10.45 25.77 -4.80
C PRO A 104 10.83 24.51 -5.55
N VAL A 105 9.81 23.72 -5.92
CA VAL A 105 9.98 22.57 -6.80
C VAL A 105 10.12 23.02 -8.25
N LYS A 106 11.05 22.40 -8.98
CA LYS A 106 11.41 22.78 -10.37
C LYS A 106 11.07 21.70 -11.39
N SER A 107 10.79 20.49 -10.95
CA SER A 107 10.45 19.36 -11.82
C SER A 107 9.23 18.61 -11.30
N VAL A 108 8.60 17.83 -12.19
CA VAL A 108 7.49 16.93 -11.83
C VAL A 108 7.91 15.94 -10.75
N GLY A 109 9.10 15.34 -10.87
CA GLY A 109 9.60 14.38 -9.89
C GLY A 109 9.75 15.00 -8.50
N GLU A 110 10.35 16.19 -8.44
CA GLU A 110 10.51 16.93 -7.18
C GLU A 110 9.16 17.32 -6.56
N ALA A 111 8.21 17.73 -7.40
CA ALA A 111 6.85 18.04 -6.96
C ALA A 111 6.17 16.82 -6.33
N LEU A 112 6.19 15.67 -7.02
CA LEU A 112 5.53 14.44 -6.54
C LEU A 112 6.20 13.84 -5.30
N GLU A 113 7.50 14.07 -5.11
CA GLU A 113 8.26 13.58 -3.96
C GLU A 113 8.10 14.45 -2.71
N SER A 114 8.26 15.77 -2.89
CA SER A 114 8.47 16.72 -1.78
C SER A 114 7.25 17.59 -1.47
N ALA A 115 6.39 17.88 -2.45
CA ALA A 115 5.24 18.74 -2.22
C ALA A 115 4.20 18.01 -1.35
N SER A 116 3.48 18.78 -0.53
CA SER A 116 2.48 18.22 0.37
C SER A 116 1.25 17.75 -0.43
N ALA A 117 0.70 16.58 -0.05
CA ALA A 117 -0.46 15.98 -0.71
C ALA A 117 -1.69 16.90 -0.80
N LYS A 118 -1.83 17.89 0.09
CA LYS A 118 -2.96 18.83 0.07
C LYS A 118 -3.04 19.63 -1.23
N TYR A 119 -1.91 20.06 -1.79
CA TYR A 119 -1.89 20.89 -3.00
C TYR A 119 -2.32 20.10 -4.25
N PHE A 120 -2.04 18.79 -4.27
CA PHE A 120 -2.52 17.91 -5.33
C PHE A 120 -4.00 17.55 -5.16
N ARG A 121 -4.50 17.43 -3.92
CA ARG A 121 -5.93 17.19 -3.68
C ARG A 121 -6.79 18.37 -4.15
N GLU A 122 -6.30 19.60 -4.03
CA GLU A 122 -6.96 20.81 -4.55
C GLU A 122 -7.04 20.83 -6.09
N SER A 123 -6.16 20.10 -6.78
CA SER A 123 -6.24 19.84 -8.22
C SER A 123 -6.91 18.50 -8.57
N GLU A 124 -7.59 17.87 -7.60
CA GLU A 124 -8.25 16.56 -7.67
C GLU A 124 -7.31 15.44 -8.17
N LEU A 125 -6.08 15.46 -7.65
CA LEU A 125 -5.05 14.48 -7.93
C LEU A 125 -4.58 13.82 -6.62
N TRP A 126 -4.51 12.48 -6.61
CA TRP A 126 -3.99 11.72 -5.48
C TRP A 126 -2.73 10.94 -5.87
N VAL A 127 -1.58 11.40 -5.38
CA VAL A 127 -0.29 10.75 -5.59
C VAL A 127 -0.18 9.50 -4.71
N LYS A 128 0.11 8.33 -5.30
CA LYS A 128 0.27 7.05 -4.57
C LYS A 128 1.71 6.67 -4.33
N THR A 129 2.59 7.02 -5.27
CA THR A 129 4.03 6.75 -5.15
C THR A 129 4.77 8.08 -5.15
N LYS A 130 5.64 8.30 -4.16
CA LYS A 130 6.50 9.50 -4.11
C LYS A 130 7.73 9.37 -5.01
N LEU A 131 8.31 8.18 -5.03
CA LEU A 131 9.40 7.83 -5.91
C LEU A 131 8.84 7.22 -7.20
N PRO A 132 9.51 7.43 -8.34
CA PRO A 132 9.13 6.79 -9.58
C PRO A 132 9.33 5.27 -9.45
N VAL A 133 8.39 4.52 -10.00
CA VAL A 133 8.37 3.06 -10.02
C VAL A 133 8.72 2.55 -11.40
N ALA A 134 9.24 1.32 -11.46
CA ALA A 134 9.59 0.67 -12.71
C ALA A 134 8.34 0.43 -13.57
N VAL A 135 8.50 0.58 -14.89
CA VAL A 135 7.51 0.20 -15.89
C VAL A 135 7.96 -1.12 -16.53
N VAL A 136 7.08 -2.11 -16.49
CA VAL A 136 7.27 -3.41 -17.14
C VAL A 136 6.29 -3.49 -18.31
N VAL A 137 6.78 -3.93 -19.46
CA VAL A 137 5.96 -4.13 -20.66
C VAL A 137 5.60 -5.59 -20.83
N THR A 138 4.39 -5.84 -21.32
CA THR A 138 3.87 -7.15 -21.70
C THR A 138 3.19 -7.08 -23.07
N ASP A 139 3.21 -8.20 -23.78
CA ASP A 139 2.46 -8.45 -25.02
C ASP A 139 0.99 -8.81 -24.76
N ASN A 140 0.56 -8.85 -23.49
CA ASN A 140 -0.79 -9.21 -23.06
C ASN A 140 -1.23 -10.61 -23.52
N VAL A 141 -0.27 -11.53 -23.69
CA VAL A 141 -0.53 -12.94 -24.00
C VAL A 141 -0.09 -13.79 -22.82
N LEU A 142 -1.01 -14.59 -22.29
CA LEU A 142 -0.66 -15.63 -21.32
C LEU A 142 -0.08 -16.83 -22.07
N PRO A 143 1.14 -17.28 -21.77
CA PRO A 143 1.69 -18.48 -22.38
C PRO A 143 0.82 -19.69 -22.03
N LYS A 144 0.51 -20.53 -23.02
CA LYS A 144 -0.19 -21.81 -22.81
C LYS A 144 0.82 -22.95 -22.82
N ASP A 145 0.86 -23.69 -21.71
CA ASP A 145 1.47 -25.01 -21.48
C ASP A 145 2.72 -25.35 -22.32
N GLU A 146 3.87 -24.79 -21.91
CA GLU A 146 5.20 -25.42 -21.96
C GLU A 146 6.34 -24.52 -21.41
N PHE A 147 6.03 -23.51 -20.58
CA PHE A 147 7.07 -22.71 -19.95
C PHE A 147 7.58 -23.38 -18.67
N LYS A 148 8.86 -23.77 -18.66
CA LYS A 148 9.63 -23.90 -17.42
C LYS A 148 9.64 -22.52 -16.77
N MET A 149 8.70 -22.27 -15.85
CA MET A 149 8.76 -21.10 -14.98
C MET A 149 10.07 -21.17 -14.22
N GLU A 150 11.06 -20.38 -14.64
CA GLU A 150 12.24 -20.16 -13.83
C GLU A 150 11.75 -19.56 -12.51
N LYS A 151 12.10 -20.20 -11.39
CA LYS A 151 11.57 -19.84 -10.07
C LYS A 151 11.62 -18.32 -9.90
N VAL A 152 10.46 -17.72 -9.63
CA VAL A 152 10.23 -16.28 -9.45
C VAL A 152 10.89 -15.79 -8.16
N ASP A 153 12.21 -15.92 -8.07
CA ASP A 153 13.07 -15.13 -7.19
C ASP A 153 14.54 -15.42 -7.53
N ARG A 154 15.10 -14.65 -8.45
CA ARG A 154 16.51 -14.31 -8.39
C ARG A 154 16.57 -12.82 -8.68
N ARG A 155 16.86 -12.03 -7.64
CA ARG A 155 17.58 -10.76 -7.79
C ARG A 155 18.48 -10.92 -9.01
N ARG A 156 18.33 -10.09 -10.04
CA ARG A 156 19.31 -10.01 -11.13
C ARG A 156 20.68 -9.77 -10.48
N LYS A 157 21.38 -10.85 -10.15
CA LYS A 157 22.83 -10.92 -10.23
C LYS A 157 23.03 -10.92 -11.74
N ASP A 158 23.36 -9.77 -12.27
CA ASP A 158 24.50 -9.61 -13.16
C ASP A 158 24.63 -8.11 -13.43
N ALA A 159 25.73 -7.57 -12.92
CA ALA A 159 26.35 -6.31 -13.30
C ALA A 159 27.47 -6.64 -14.27
#